data_AF-A0A7K6VC73-F1
#
_entry.id   AF-A0A7K6VC73-F1
#
_cell.length_a   1.000
_cell.length_b   1.000
_cell.length_c   1.000
_cell.angle_alpha   90.00
_cell.angle_beta   90.00
_cell.angle_gamma   90.00
#
_symmetry.space_group_name_H-M   'P 1'
#
loop_
_entity.id
_entity.type
_entity.pdbx_description
1 polymer ?
#
loop_
_entity_poly.entity_id
_entity_poly.type
_entity_poly.pdbx_seq_one_letter_code
_entity_poly.pdbx_strand_id
1 'polypeptide(L)'
;HAPKMAHGRCHPEPGDLIEIDRPLYQHWALYMGDGYVINVTPVDEGAPSLSVSTTSIFTRKAKVKKQLLKEVVGDNKWRVNNKYDRSRTPLPVEEILRRAERCIDREVSYDVLGNNCEHFVT
;
A
#
# COMPACT_ATOMS: atom_id res chain seq x y z
N HIS A 1 34.85 7.94 -2.93
CA HIS A 1 34.10 6.69 -3.17
C HIS A 1 32.69 6.91 -2.63
N ALA A 2 31.70 7.14 -3.50
CA ALA A 2 30.32 7.38 -3.10
C ALA A 2 29.53 6.05 -3.11
N PRO A 3 28.59 5.80 -2.18
CA PRO A 3 27.82 4.57 -2.15
C PRO A 3 26.92 4.48 -3.39
N LYS A 4 26.88 3.30 -4.02
CA LYS A 4 25.98 2.98 -5.13
C LYS A 4 24.53 3.15 -4.69
N MET A 5 23.92 4.27 -5.07
CA MET A 5 22.47 4.39 -5.09
C MET A 5 21.97 3.40 -6.15
N ALA A 6 21.31 2.32 -5.72
CA ALA A 6 20.56 1.45 -6.61
C ALA A 6 19.60 2.34 -7.41
N HIS A 7 19.79 2.41 -8.73
CA HIS A 7 18.82 3.06 -9.62
C HIS A 7 17.50 2.32 -9.43
N GLY A 8 16.57 2.92 -8.68
CA GLY A 8 15.21 2.42 -8.58
C GLY A 8 14.64 2.34 -9.99
N ARG A 9 14.03 1.21 -10.35
CA ARG A 9 13.37 1.07 -11.66
C ARG A 9 12.36 2.21 -11.80
N CYS A 10 12.46 2.98 -12.89
CA CYS A 10 11.52 4.07 -13.18
C CYS A 10 10.11 3.57 -13.53
N HIS A 11 9.97 2.27 -13.81
CA HIS A 11 8.70 1.63 -14.11
C HIS A 11 8.44 0.48 -13.13
N PRO A 12 7.27 0.47 -12.47
CA PRO A 12 6.89 -0.62 -11.57
C PRO A 12 6.44 -1.83 -12.38
N GLU A 13 6.75 -3.02 -11.86
CA GLU A 13 6.31 -4.30 -12.39
C GLU A 13 5.14 -4.86 -11.55
N PRO A 14 4.21 -5.62 -12.14
CA PRO A 14 3.14 -6.25 -11.37
C PRO A 14 3.70 -7.04 -10.18
N GLY A 15 3.15 -6.82 -9.00
CA GLY A 15 3.65 -7.37 -7.74
C GLY A 15 4.57 -6.43 -6.95
N ASP A 16 5.05 -5.33 -7.54
CA ASP A 16 5.87 -4.35 -6.83
C ASP A 16 5.07 -3.60 -5.75
N LEU A 17 5.72 -3.42 -4.60
CA LEU A 17 5.23 -2.53 -3.55
C LEU A 17 5.64 -1.10 -3.86
N ILE A 18 4.64 -0.22 -3.91
CA ILE A 18 4.81 1.21 -4.11
C ILE A 18 4.73 1.90 -2.77
N GLU A 19 5.80 2.60 -2.42
CA GLU A 19 5.87 3.48 -1.26
C GLU A 19 5.66 4.92 -1.72
N ILE A 20 4.65 5.58 -1.15
CA ILE A 20 4.27 6.97 -1.45
C ILE A 20 4.55 7.82 -0.21
N ASP A 21 5.37 8.84 -0.39
CA ASP A 21 5.85 9.72 0.67
C ASP A 21 4.81 10.80 0.96
N ARG A 22 3.97 10.59 1.99
CA ARG A 22 3.04 11.63 2.47
C ARG A 22 3.72 12.45 3.58
N PRO A 23 3.33 13.72 3.77
CA PRO A 23 3.96 14.60 4.76
C PRO A 23 3.99 14.05 6.20
N LEU A 24 3.03 13.19 6.57
CA LEU A 24 2.85 12.70 7.94
C LEU A 24 3.02 11.18 8.11
N TYR A 25 3.07 10.41 7.02
CA TYR A 25 3.23 8.95 7.05
C TYR A 25 3.59 8.39 5.67
N GLN A 26 4.04 7.13 5.60
CA GLN A 26 4.25 6.45 4.31
C GLN A 26 2.98 5.69 3.92
N HIS A 27 2.43 5.99 2.76
CA HIS A 27 1.31 5.23 2.20
C HIS A 27 1.85 4.11 1.30
N TRP A 28 1.16 2.97 1.29
CA TRP A 28 1.61 1.77 0.57
C TRP A 28 0.53 1.31 -0.38
N ALA A 29 0.96 0.88 -1.57
CA ALA A 29 0.10 0.27 -2.57
C ALA A 29 0.82 -0.88 -3.26
N LEU A 30 0.05 -1.84 -3.79
CA LEU A 30 0.57 -2.94 -4.59
C LEU A 30 0.29 -2.63 -6.07
N TYR A 31 1.32 -2.67 -6.92
CA TYR A 31 1.15 -2.45 -8.34
C TYR A 31 0.60 -3.70 -9.05
N MET A 32 -0.45 -3.50 -9.83
CA MET A 32 -1.19 -4.57 -10.50
C MET A 32 -0.82 -4.72 -11.98
N GLY A 33 -0.11 -3.75 -12.56
CA GLY A 33 0.04 -3.61 -14.00
C GLY A 33 -0.81 -2.46 -14.56
N ASP A 34 -0.49 -2.04 -15.78
CA ASP A 34 -1.26 -1.05 -16.57
C ASP A 34 -1.57 0.26 -15.85
N GLY A 35 -0.67 0.70 -14.96
CA GLY A 35 -0.86 1.93 -14.19
C GLY A 35 -1.83 1.79 -13.02
N TYR A 36 -2.33 0.59 -12.71
CA TYR A 36 -3.23 0.34 -11.58
C TYR A 36 -2.49 -0.14 -10.34
N VAL A 37 -3.02 0.27 -9.18
CA VAL A 37 -2.60 -0.21 -7.87
C VAL A 37 -3.79 -0.65 -7.05
N ILE A 38 -3.54 -1.53 -6.10
CA ILE A 38 -4.42 -1.80 -4.97
C ILE A 38 -3.85 -1.11 -3.74
N ASN A 39 -4.66 -0.29 -3.07
CA ASN A 39 -4.31 0.36 -1.82
C ASN A 39 -5.41 0.11 -0.78
N VAL A 40 -5.15 0.54 0.45
CA VAL A 40 -6.15 0.50 1.51
C VAL A 40 -6.41 1.92 2.01
N THR A 41 -7.64 2.40 1.83
CA THR A 41 -8.07 3.74 2.23
C THR A 41 -9.08 3.66 3.37
N PRO A 42 -9.04 4.54 4.38
CA PRO A 42 -10.12 4.64 5.35
C PRO A 42 -11.47 4.90 4.65
N VAL A 43 -12.55 4.32 5.17
CA VAL A 43 -13.91 4.49 4.62
C VAL A 43 -14.43 5.93 4.84
N ASP A 44 -13.90 6.61 5.86
CA ASP A 44 -14.33 7.95 6.30
C ASP A 44 -13.52 9.09 5.64
N GLU A 45 -13.26 9.00 4.33
CA GLU A 45 -12.55 10.06 3.60
C GLU A 45 -13.48 11.25 3.24
N GLY A 46 -14.26 11.71 4.22
CA GLY A 46 -15.13 12.88 4.15
C GLY A 46 -14.64 14.09 4.95
N ALA A 47 -13.59 13.96 5.78
CA ALA A 47 -13.02 15.08 6.51
C ALA A 47 -11.51 14.90 6.77
N PRO A 48 -10.69 15.96 6.66
CA PRO A 48 -9.32 15.94 7.13
C PRO A 48 -9.36 16.06 8.67
N SER A 49 -9.82 15.03 9.36
CA SER A 49 -9.83 15.06 10.82
C SER A 49 -8.44 14.74 11.36
N LEU A 50 -7.63 15.79 11.41
CA LEU A 50 -6.65 16.02 12.46
C LEU A 50 -7.38 16.01 13.80
N SER A 51 -7.66 14.83 14.33
CA SER A 51 -8.04 14.67 15.73
C SER A 51 -7.52 13.33 16.22
N VAL A 52 -6.30 13.36 16.73
CA VAL A 52 -5.84 12.38 17.71
C VAL A 52 -6.58 12.69 18.99
N SER A 53 -7.81 12.20 19.10
CA SER A 53 -8.53 12.12 20.37
C SER A 53 -8.31 10.71 20.93
N THR A 54 -7.64 10.64 22.07
CA THR A 54 -7.22 9.44 22.82
C THR A 54 -8.37 8.56 23.35
N THR A 55 -9.58 8.71 22.83
CA THR A 55 -10.79 8.01 23.32
C THR A 55 -11.58 7.28 22.23
N SER A 56 -11.15 7.31 20.97
CA SER A 56 -11.88 6.65 19.88
C SER A 56 -11.06 5.53 19.26
N ILE A 57 -10.92 4.43 20.00
CA ILE A 57 -10.69 3.06 19.50
C ILE A 57 -11.94 2.60 18.73
N PHE A 58 -12.53 3.47 17.91
CA PHE A 58 -13.53 3.08 16.94
C PHE A 58 -12.74 2.44 15.82
N THR A 59 -12.95 1.15 15.64
CA THR A 59 -12.47 0.34 14.52
C THR A 59 -12.59 1.15 13.23
N ARG A 60 -11.52 1.84 12.83
CA ARG A 60 -11.51 2.63 11.61
C ARG A 60 -11.67 1.62 10.50
N LYS A 61 -12.85 1.56 9.88
CA LYS A 61 -13.05 0.71 8.71
C LYS A 61 -12.21 1.28 7.58
N ALA A 62 -11.48 0.43 6.91
CA ALA A 62 -10.76 0.75 5.71
C ALA A 62 -11.23 -0.16 4.59
N LYS A 63 -11.17 0.32 3.36
CA LYS A 63 -11.61 -0.40 2.18
C LYS A 63 -10.44 -0.56 1.23
N VAL A 64 -10.30 -1.76 0.71
CA VAL A 64 -9.34 -2.04 -0.36
C VAL A 64 -9.91 -1.52 -1.67
N LYS A 65 -9.16 -0.65 -2.35
CA LYS A 65 -9.57 -0.05 -3.63
C LYS A 65 -8.54 -0.33 -4.71
N LYS A 66 -9.02 -0.57 -5.92
CA LYS A 66 -8.21 -0.56 -7.15
C LYS A 66 -8.30 0.83 -7.78
N GLN A 67 -7.18 1.51 -7.94
CA GLN A 67 -7.12 2.89 -8.42
C GLN A 67 -5.93 3.09 -9.36
N LEU A 68 -5.94 4.18 -10.12
CA LEU A 68 -4.78 4.55 -10.94
C LEU A 68 -3.66 5.06 -10.03
N LEU A 69 -2.43 4.56 -10.24
CA LEU A 69 -1.24 4.97 -9.50
C LEU A 69 -1.10 6.49 -9.45
N LYS A 70 -1.30 7.16 -10.60
CA LYS A 70 -1.23 8.62 -10.70
C LYS A 70 -2.22 9.34 -9.76
N GLU A 71 -3.41 8.79 -9.56
CA GLU A 71 -4.43 9.39 -8.70
C GLU A 71 -4.10 9.17 -7.22
N VAL A 72 -3.58 7.99 -6.89
CA VAL A 72 -3.16 7.66 -5.52
C VAL A 72 -1.95 8.51 -5.12
N VAL A 73 -0.97 8.67 -6.01
CA VAL A 73 0.24 9.47 -5.78
C VAL A 73 -0.11 10.97 -5.68
N GLY A 74 -0.89 11.50 -6.62
CA GLY A 74 -1.11 12.94 -6.74
C GLY A 74 0.22 13.67 -6.93
N ASP A 75 0.47 14.71 -6.12
CA ASP A 75 1.72 15.50 -6.15
C ASP A 75 2.85 14.93 -5.29
N ASN A 76 2.67 13.74 -4.70
CA ASN A 76 3.64 13.16 -3.77
C ASN A 76 4.75 12.42 -4.50
N LYS A 77 5.90 12.27 -3.84
CA LYS A 77 6.97 11.40 -4.35
C LYS A 77 6.61 9.94 -4.08
N TRP A 78 7.04 9.05 -4.95
CA TRP A 78 6.88 7.61 -4.75
C TRP A 78 8.09 6.84 -5.28
N ARG A 79 8.23 5.60 -4.81
CA ARG A 79 9.27 4.66 -5.25
C ARG A 79 8.77 3.22 -5.16
N VAL A 80 9.32 2.34 -6.00
CA VAL A 80 9.24 0.89 -5.78
C VAL A 80 10.09 0.54 -4.56
N ASN A 81 9.51 -0.16 -3.59
CA ASN A 81 10.18 -0.63 -2.38
C ASN A 81 9.65 -2.00 -1.92
N ASN A 82 10.19 -3.06 -2.51
CA ASN A 82 9.92 -4.44 -2.09
C ASN A 82 10.70 -4.80 -0.81
N LYS A 83 10.42 -4.08 0.28
CA LYS A 83 11.21 -4.14 1.53
C LYS A 83 11.26 -5.53 2.17
N TYR A 84 10.30 -6.40 1.85
CA TYR A 84 10.19 -7.74 2.41
C TYR A 84 10.95 -8.81 1.62
N ASP A 85 11.35 -8.55 0.37
CA ASP A 85 12.06 -9.53 -0.47
C ASP A 85 13.43 -9.93 0.11
N ARG A 86 14.00 -9.07 0.95
CA ARG A 86 15.27 -9.35 1.65
C ARG A 86 15.12 -10.35 2.79
N SER A 87 13.93 -10.46 3.37
CA SER A 87 13.67 -11.31 4.54
C SER A 87 12.71 -12.46 4.25
N ARG A 88 12.00 -12.43 3.12
CA ARG A 88 11.01 -13.43 2.72
C ARG A 88 11.09 -13.63 1.21
N THR A 89 10.99 -14.87 0.77
CA THR A 89 10.78 -15.15 -0.66
C THR A 89 9.37 -14.70 -1.04
N PRO A 90 9.21 -13.78 -2.01
CA PRO A 90 7.89 -13.37 -2.46
C PRO A 90 7.14 -14.55 -3.09
N LEU A 91 5.82 -14.57 -2.91
CA LEU A 91 4.97 -15.50 -3.63
C LEU A 91 5.07 -15.23 -5.15
N PRO A 92 4.73 -16.21 -6.00
CA PRO A 92 4.61 -15.96 -7.44
C PRO A 92 3.71 -14.76 -7.72
N VAL A 93 4.12 -13.88 -8.63
CA VAL A 93 3.40 -12.62 -8.92
C VAL A 93 1.93 -12.88 -9.21
N GLU A 94 1.60 -13.90 -10.01
CA GLU A 94 0.22 -14.27 -10.31
C GLU A 94 -0.60 -14.58 -9.05
N GLU A 95 -0.01 -15.24 -8.06
CA GLU A 95 -0.67 -15.55 -6.79
C GLU A 95 -0.89 -14.28 -5.94
N ILE A 96 0.10 -13.38 -5.92
CA ILE A 96 0.00 -12.08 -5.24
C ILE A 96 -1.16 -11.27 -5.83
N LEU A 97 -1.20 -11.14 -7.16
CA LEU A 97 -2.24 -10.40 -7.86
C LEU A 97 -3.61 -11.01 -7.62
N ARG A 98 -3.75 -12.34 -7.76
CA ARG A 98 -5.02 -13.06 -7.52
C ARG A 98 -5.54 -12.84 -6.10
N ARG A 99 -4.67 -12.89 -5.10
CA ARG A 99 -5.03 -12.66 -3.69
C ARG A 99 -5.45 -11.21 -3.46
N ALA A 100 -4.74 -10.26 -4.06
CA ALA A 100 -5.05 -8.84 -3.93
C ALA A 100 -6.40 -8.48 -4.59
N GLU A 101 -6.69 -9.03 -5.77
CA GLU A 101 -7.97 -8.82 -6.46
C GLU A 101 -9.16 -9.33 -5.64
N ARG A 102 -9.03 -10.50 -4.99
CA ARG A 102 -10.07 -11.05 -4.10
C ARG A 102 -10.35 -10.15 -2.89
N CYS A 103 -9.45 -9.23 -2.58
CA CYS A 103 -9.59 -8.33 -1.46
C CYS A 103 -10.21 -6.98 -1.83
N ILE A 104 -10.34 -6.66 -3.12
CA ILE A 104 -10.99 -5.42 -3.59
C ILE A 104 -12.42 -5.36 -3.03
N ASP A 105 -12.82 -4.14 -2.66
CA ASP A 105 -14.12 -3.81 -2.07
C ASP A 105 -14.41 -4.40 -0.67
N ARG A 106 -13.49 -5.18 -0.09
CA ARG A 106 -13.64 -5.67 1.27
C ARG A 106 -13.35 -4.57 2.28
N GLU A 107 -14.22 -4.44 3.27
CA GLU A 107 -13.96 -3.65 4.46
C GLU A 107 -13.04 -4.46 5.39
N VAL A 108 -11.94 -3.86 5.81
CA VAL A 108 -10.99 -4.39 6.78
C VAL A 108 -10.83 -3.39 7.91
N SER A 109 -10.76 -3.86 9.15
CA SER A 109 -10.47 -2.99 10.28
C SER A 109 -9.04 -2.45 10.15
N TYR A 110 -8.81 -1.16 10.34
CA TYR A 110 -7.49 -0.55 10.17
C TYR A 110 -6.46 -1.11 11.18
N ASP A 111 -6.90 -1.50 12.38
CA ASP A 111 -6.09 -2.25 13.36
C ASP A 111 -5.57 -3.57 12.79
N VAL A 112 -6.36 -4.21 11.93
CA VAL A 112 -5.95 -5.42 11.23
C VAL A 112 -4.87 -5.06 10.21
N LEU A 113 -4.87 -3.93 9.53
CA LEU A 113 -3.78 -3.61 8.57
C LEU A 113 -2.42 -3.40 9.24
N GLY A 114 -2.40 -2.79 10.43
CA GLY A 114 -1.20 -2.65 11.25
C GLY A 114 -0.63 -4.00 11.71
N ASN A 115 -1.50 -4.96 12.05
CA ASN A 115 -1.12 -6.30 12.51
C ASN A 115 -1.10 -7.40 11.41
N ASN A 116 -1.68 -7.18 10.22
CA ASN A 116 -1.92 -8.19 9.17
C ASN A 116 -1.03 -7.97 7.94
N CYS A 117 -0.11 -6.99 7.96
CA CYS A 117 1.05 -7.04 7.06
C CYS A 117 1.85 -8.35 7.25
N GLU A 118 1.69 -9.07 8.37
CA GLU A 118 2.25 -10.41 8.56
C GLU A 118 1.45 -11.55 7.89
N HIS A 119 0.16 -11.38 7.60
CA HIS A 119 -0.73 -12.49 7.24
C HIS A 119 -1.26 -12.41 5.79
N PHE A 120 -1.00 -11.32 5.06
CA PHE A 120 -1.32 -11.25 3.62
C PHE A 120 -0.34 -12.03 2.71
N VAL A 121 0.80 -12.48 3.25
CA VAL A 121 1.89 -13.12 2.48
C VAL A 121 2.09 -14.62 2.81
N THR A 122 1.16 -15.24 3.54
CA THR A 122 1.10 -16.71 3.74
C THR A 122 0.08 -17.34 2.81
#